data_AF-A0A163B1X0-F1
#
_entry.id   AF-A0A163B1X0-F1
#
_cell.length_a   1.000
_cell.length_b   1.000
_cell.length_c   1.000
_cell.angle_alpha   90.00
_cell.angle_beta   90.00
_cell.angle_gamma   90.00
#
_symmetry.space_group_name_H-M   'P 1'
#
loop_
_entity.id
_entity.type
_entity.pdbx_description
1 polymer ?
#
loop_
_entity_poly.entity_id
_entity_poly.type
_entity_poly.pdbx_seq_one_letter_code
_entity_poly.pdbx_strand_id
1 'polypeptide(L)'
;MGGPRLEVIKFGVYVFFPVGVMLYFGGPGFYDQYVKGIKFWPDYNTTYKPPTTSEEIKASLEKMKAEREERWRQNMRAKQALKDQAESQQ
;
A
#
# COMPACT_ATOMS: atom_id res chain seq x y z
N MET A 1 -44.96 7.50 -29.27
CA MET A 1 -44.21 6.28 -28.84
C MET A 1 -43.77 5.56 -30.10
N GLY A 2 -42.48 5.38 -30.33
CA GLY A 2 -41.97 4.74 -31.55
C GLY A 2 -42.48 3.30 -31.64
N GLY A 3 -43.04 2.91 -32.79
CA GLY A 3 -43.76 1.65 -32.95
C GLY A 3 -42.95 0.38 -32.63
N PRO A 4 -43.56 -0.82 -32.74
CA PRO A 4 -43.04 -2.08 -32.20
C PRO A 4 -41.59 -2.43 -32.58
N ARG A 5 -41.11 -1.98 -33.75
CA ARG A 5 -39.73 -2.18 -34.20
C ARG A 5 -38.69 -1.52 -33.28
N LEU A 6 -39.03 -0.38 -32.68
CA LEU A 6 -38.14 0.37 -31.80
C LEU A 6 -38.02 -0.30 -30.42
N GLU A 7 -39.07 -0.99 -29.99
CA GLU A 7 -39.09 -1.77 -28.75
C GLU A 7 -38.23 -3.04 -28.87
N VAL A 8 -38.28 -3.73 -30.02
CA VAL A 8 -37.44 -4.91 -30.29
C VAL A 8 -35.94 -4.57 -30.30
N ILE A 9 -35.55 -3.42 -30.87
CA ILE A 9 -34.15 -2.97 -30.85
C ILE A 9 -33.68 -2.68 -29.42
N LYS A 10 -34.50 -1.96 -28.62
CA LYS A 10 -34.19 -1.69 -27.22
C LYS A 10 -34.04 -2.96 -26.41
N PHE A 11 -34.95 -3.91 -26.60
CA PHE A 11 -34.89 -5.21 -25.95
C PHE A 11 -33.61 -5.96 -26.33
N GLY A 12 -33.25 -5.99 -27.62
CA GLY A 12 -32.00 -6.57 -28.09
C GLY A 12 -30.79 -5.94 -27.40
N VAL A 13 -30.72 -4.60 -27.35
CA VAL A 13 -29.62 -3.90 -26.66
C VAL A 13 -29.60 -4.27 -25.18
N TYR A 14 -30.73 -4.24 -24.48
CA TYR A 14 -30.77 -4.55 -23.04
C TYR A 14 -30.42 -5.99 -22.69
N VAL A 15 -30.61 -6.94 -23.60
CA VAL A 15 -30.20 -8.33 -23.37
C VAL A 15 -28.74 -8.56 -23.79
N PHE A 16 -28.36 -8.16 -25.01
CA PHE A 16 -27.04 -8.45 -25.55
C PHE A 16 -25.93 -7.57 -24.98
N PHE A 17 -26.23 -6.33 -24.59
CA PHE A 17 -25.24 -5.43 -24.00
C PHE A 17 -24.66 -5.98 -22.68
N PRO A 18 -25.46 -6.30 -21.64
CA PRO A 18 -24.90 -6.84 -20.40
C PRO A 18 -24.25 -8.21 -20.60
N VAL A 19 -24.78 -9.06 -21.48
CA VAL A 19 -24.18 -10.37 -21.79
C VAL A 19 -22.81 -10.19 -22.47
N GLY A 20 -22.71 -9.29 -23.45
CA GLY A 20 -21.45 -8.99 -24.13
C GLY A 20 -20.40 -8.37 -23.20
N VAL A 21 -20.81 -7.44 -22.35
CA VAL A 21 -19.96 -6.86 -21.29
C VAL A 21 -19.46 -7.96 -20.37
N MET A 22 -20.33 -8.88 -19.92
CA MET A 22 -19.93 -9.99 -19.05
C MET A 22 -18.95 -10.95 -19.74
N LEU A 23 -19.13 -11.28 -21.03
CA LEU A 23 -18.22 -12.17 -21.75
C LEU A 23 -16.84 -11.53 -21.97
N TYR A 24 -16.80 -10.22 -22.23
CA TYR A 24 -15.54 -9.50 -22.43
C TYR A 24 -14.77 -9.32 -21.13
N PHE A 25 -15.41 -8.79 -20.08
CA PHE A 25 -14.75 -8.50 -18.80
C PHE A 25 -14.66 -9.70 -17.86
N GLY A 26 -15.61 -10.63 -17.95
CA GLY A 26 -15.66 -11.85 -17.13
C GLY A 26 -14.90 -13.03 -17.72
N GLY A 27 -14.35 -12.88 -18.92
CA GLY A 27 -13.52 -13.92 -19.54
C GLY A 27 -12.17 -14.09 -18.82
N PRO A 28 -11.59 -15.31 -18.85
CA PRO A 28 -10.30 -15.58 -18.20
C PRO A 28 -9.16 -14.70 -18.74
N GLY A 29 -9.20 -14.35 -20.03
CA GLY A 29 -8.20 -13.48 -20.65
C GLY A 29 -8.16 -12.06 -20.08
N PHE A 30 -9.31 -11.46 -19.77
CA PHE A 30 -9.36 -10.14 -19.14
C PHE A 30 -8.78 -10.19 -17.72
N TYR A 31 -9.13 -11.23 -16.96
CA TYR A 31 -8.59 -11.44 -15.61
C TYR A 31 -7.07 -11.60 -15.62
N ASP A 32 -6.54 -12.47 -16.49
CA ASP A 32 -5.10 -12.73 -16.58
C ASP A 32 -4.32 -11.48 -17.01
N GLN A 33 -4.85 -10.70 -17.96
CA GLN A 33 -4.16 -9.53 -18.50
C GLN A 33 -4.21 -8.31 -17.58
N TYR A 34 -5.34 -8.05 -16.92
CA TYR A 34 -5.57 -6.78 -16.22
C TYR A 34 -5.68 -6.90 -14.70
N VAL A 35 -6.11 -8.05 -14.17
CA VAL A 35 -6.41 -8.18 -12.73
C VAL A 35 -5.32 -8.92 -11.98
N LYS A 36 -4.82 -10.03 -12.53
CA LYS A 36 -3.86 -10.94 -11.87
C LYS A 36 -2.51 -10.29 -11.54
N GLY A 37 -2.06 -9.36 -12.39
CA GLY A 37 -0.78 -8.67 -12.22
C GLY A 37 -0.79 -7.52 -11.20
N ILE A 38 -1.97 -7.16 -10.64
CA ILE A 38 -2.07 -6.07 -9.69
C ILE A 38 -1.47 -6.52 -8.36
N LYS A 39 -0.23 -6.11 -8.11
CA LYS A 39 0.48 -6.38 -6.86
C LYS A 39 0.00 -5.41 -5.79
N PHE A 40 -1.10 -5.75 -5.12
CA PHE A 40 -1.66 -4.97 -4.02
C PHE A 40 -0.73 -4.86 -2.80
N TRP A 41 0.10 -5.89 -2.58
CA TRP A 41 0.98 -5.97 -1.42
C TRP A 41 2.44 -5.94 -1.85
N PRO A 42 3.31 -5.21 -1.13
CA PRO A 42 4.75 -5.24 -1.39
C PRO A 42 5.27 -6.68 -1.31
N ASP A 43 6.38 -6.94 -2.02
CA ASP A 43 6.97 -8.27 -2.04
C ASP A 43 7.27 -8.77 -0.62
N TYR A 44 6.96 -10.02 -0.31
CA TYR A 44 7.31 -10.59 0.99
C TYR A 44 8.83 -10.58 1.21
N ASN A 45 9.63 -10.61 0.14
CA ASN A 45 11.09 -10.54 0.22
C ASN A 45 11.61 -9.13 0.44
N THR A 46 10.88 -8.09 0.02
CA THR A 46 11.29 -6.68 0.25
C THR A 46 10.81 -6.15 1.59
N THR A 47 9.87 -6.84 2.23
CA THR A 47 9.25 -6.39 3.47
C THR A 47 10.08 -6.84 4.67
N TYR A 48 10.18 -5.97 5.68
CA TYR A 48 10.83 -6.32 6.95
C TYR A 48 10.17 -7.55 7.55
N LYS A 49 10.97 -8.59 7.81
CA LYS A 49 10.51 -9.82 8.46
C LYS A 49 10.71 -9.67 9.96
N PRO A 50 9.64 -9.69 10.78
CA PRO A 50 9.78 -9.62 12.22
C PRO A 50 10.53 -10.86 12.74
N PRO A 51 11.36 -10.71 13.77
CA PRO A 51 12.08 -11.82 14.38
C PRO A 51 11.06 -12.81 14.98
N THR A 52 11.24 -14.09 14.70
CA THR A 52 10.28 -15.14 15.14
C THR A 52 10.83 -16.01 16.26
N THR A 53 12.15 -16.08 16.40
CA THR A 53 12.82 -16.85 17.46
C THR A 53 13.09 -15.98 18.69
N SER A 54 13.14 -16.61 19.87
CA SER A 54 13.36 -15.91 21.14
C SER A 54 14.72 -15.19 21.20
N GLU A 55 15.74 -15.76 20.57
CA GLU A 55 17.08 -15.17 20.47
C GLU A 55 17.09 -13.94 19.56
N GLU A 56 16.49 -14.03 18.37
CA GLU A 56 16.36 -12.88 17.45
C GLU A 56 15.56 -11.73 18.07
N ILE A 57 14.51 -12.06 18.82
CA ILE A 57 13.70 -11.06 19.53
C ILE A 57 14.58 -10.31 20.52
N LYS A 58 15.38 -11.01 21.34
CA LYS A 58 16.29 -10.35 22.31
C LYS A 58 17.32 -9.46 21.62
N ALA A 59 17.96 -9.95 20.55
CA ALA A 59 18.93 -9.18 19.79
C ALA A 59 18.31 -7.91 19.16
N SER A 60 17.10 -8.03 18.61
CA SER A 60 16.37 -6.89 18.05
C SER A 60 16.00 -5.85 19.12
N LEU A 61 15.62 -6.30 20.33
CA LEU A 61 15.29 -5.43 21.45
C LEU A 61 16.52 -4.67 21.96
N GLU A 62 17.66 -5.33 22.07
CA GLU A 62 18.93 -4.69 22.45
C GLU A 62 19.33 -3.62 21.43
N LYS A 63 19.23 -3.93 20.13
CA LYS A 63 19.46 -2.96 19.06
C LYS A 63 18.53 -1.75 19.16
N MET A 64 17.23 -1.98 19.40
CA MET A 64 16.25 -0.89 19.55
C MET A 64 16.52 -0.02 20.78
N LYS A 65 17.00 -0.61 21.89
CA LYS A 65 17.40 0.14 23.09
C LYS A 65 18.62 1.03 22.79
N ALA A 66 19.64 0.49 22.15
CA ALA A 66 20.84 1.26 21.79
C ALA A 66 20.50 2.44 20.88
N GLU A 67 19.70 2.22 19.83
CA GLU A 67 19.26 3.27 18.91
C GLU A 67 18.43 4.35 19.62
N ARG A 68 17.63 3.96 20.62
CA ARG A 68 16.88 4.92 21.45
C ARG A 68 17.83 5.79 22.26
N GLU A 69 18.81 5.20 22.95
CA GLU A 69 19.77 5.95 23.75
C GLU A 69 20.61 6.90 22.89
N GLU A 70 21.04 6.48 21.71
CA GLU A 70 21.76 7.32 20.76
C GLU A 70 20.94 8.54 20.33
N ARG A 71 19.68 8.33 19.96
CA ARG A 71 18.75 9.43 19.62
C ARG A 71 18.58 10.40 20.78
N TRP A 72 18.47 9.89 22.01
CA TRP A 72 18.37 10.74 23.20
C TRP A 72 19.65 11.56 23.41
N ARG A 73 20.83 10.95 23.30
CA ARG A 73 22.12 11.66 23.39
C ARG A 73 22.27 12.74 22.32
N GLN A 74 21.89 12.44 21.08
CA GLN A 74 21.93 13.40 19.97
C GLN A 74 21.02 14.60 20.25
N ASN A 75 19.77 14.35 20.67
CA ASN A 75 18.82 15.41 21.01
C ASN A 75 19.31 16.29 22.17
N MET A 76 19.95 15.70 23.19
CA MET A 76 20.50 16.45 24.31
C MET A 76 21.66 17.36 23.86
N ARG A 77 22.58 16.85 23.04
CA ARG A 77 23.68 17.64 22.47
C ARG A 77 23.17 18.78 21.58
N ALA A 78 22.17 18.50 20.73
CA ALA A 78 21.54 19.51 19.89
C ALA A 78 20.90 20.61 20.73
N LYS A 79 20.19 20.25 21.81
CA LYS A 79 19.63 21.23 22.75
C LYS A 79 20.69 22.06 23.47
N GLN A 80 21.81 21.46 23.86
CA GLN A 80 22.93 22.18 24.47
C GLN A 80 23.54 23.18 23.48
N ALA A 81 23.86 22.75 22.26
CA ALA A 81 24.40 23.64 21.23
C ALA A 81 23.47 24.82 20.91
N LEU A 82 22.14 24.60 20.89
CA LEU A 82 21.16 25.66 20.72
C LEU A 82 21.13 26.65 21.89
N LYS A 83 21.33 26.17 23.13
CA LYS A 83 21.43 27.05 24.31
C LYS A 83 22.69 27.89 24.29
N ASP A 84 23.84 27.27 23.99
CA ASP A 84 25.14 27.96 23.91
C ASP A 84 25.14 29.04 22.80
N GLN A 85 24.45 28.78 21.68
CA GLN A 85 24.22 29.77 20.62
C GLN A 85 23.31 30.92 21.04
N ALA A 86 22.31 30.67 21.91
CA ALA A 86 21.42 31.70 22.40
C ALA A 86 22.09 32.58 23.48
N GLU A 87 22.97 32.01 24.30
CA GLU A 87 23.71 32.73 25.34
C GLU A 87 24.85 33.59 24.76
N SER A 88 25.44 33.19 23.63
CA SER A 88 26.50 33.98 22.94
C SER A 88 25.97 35.14 22.09
N GLN A 89 24.65 35.25 21.90
CA GLN A 89 24.00 36.34 21.18
C GLN A 89 23.35 37.39 22.11
N GLN A 90 23.44 37.22 23.43
CA GLN A 90 23.03 38.19 24.45
C GLN A 90 24.23 38.94 25.01
#